data_AF-A0A966A4H1-F1
#
_entry.id   AF-A0A966A4H1-F1
#
_cell.length_a   1.000
_cell.length_b   1.000
_cell.length_c   1.000
_cell.angle_alpha   90.00
_cell.angle_beta   90.00
_cell.angle_gamma   90.00
#
_symmetry.space_group_name_H-M   'P 1'
#
loop_
_entity.id
_entity.type
_entity.pdbx_description
1 polymer ?
#
loop_
_entity_poly.entity_id
_entity_poly.type
_entity_poly.pdbx_seq_one_letter_code
_entity_poly.pdbx_strand_id
1 'polypeptide(L)'
;MRLLICALSLVVGCADADKPPAPESVIEMTGRIGYGPLDEASGLAQSQRRQDLLWAVNDGGRPVLYGIGVDGAKRGKVEISKAGHRDWEDLAAFTLDSVPYLLVADIGDNNGNRRDVTLYVVEEPAPDARSVEIAWRIDFSYPEGPRDAEAVAVDTARRQILVLSKRDIPARLYALPLKPGSDESVLAEYLGVVDSLPQPSRRSTGGGKRPFRPTSMDIAADDSSALILTYRGVYFYSRNNDE
;
A
#
# COMPACT_ATOMS: atom_id res chain seq x y z
N MET A 1 -15.98 -26.84 -51.49
CA MET A 1 -16.89 -26.81 -50.33
C MET A 1 -16.33 -27.77 -49.28
N ARG A 2 -15.59 -27.27 -48.29
CA ARG A 2 -14.95 -28.08 -47.24
C ARG A 2 -15.64 -27.77 -45.92
N LEU A 3 -16.33 -28.77 -45.37
CA LEU A 3 -17.01 -28.72 -44.07
C LEU A 3 -15.92 -28.73 -42.98
N LEU A 4 -15.92 -27.70 -42.12
CA LEU A 4 -15.12 -27.67 -40.89
C LEU A 4 -16.07 -27.94 -39.73
N ILE A 5 -15.81 -29.01 -38.97
CA ILE A 5 -16.60 -29.39 -37.79
C ILE A 5 -16.06 -28.58 -36.60
N CYS A 6 -16.88 -27.67 -36.07
CA CYS A 6 -16.64 -27.01 -34.79
C CYS A 6 -17.08 -27.93 -33.66
N ALA A 7 -16.12 -28.52 -32.94
CA ALA A 7 -16.37 -29.10 -31.62
C ALA A 7 -16.37 -27.96 -30.59
N LEU A 8 -17.55 -27.63 -30.07
CA LEU A 8 -17.72 -26.72 -28.95
C LEU A 8 -17.50 -27.52 -27.66
N SER A 9 -16.28 -27.51 -27.13
CA SER A 9 -16.01 -28.00 -25.80
C SER A 9 -16.56 -26.99 -24.79
N LEU A 10 -17.71 -27.29 -24.19
CA LEU A 10 -18.13 -26.62 -22.95
C LEU A 10 -17.14 -27.03 -21.86
N VAL A 11 -16.19 -26.15 -21.57
CA VAL A 11 -15.50 -26.17 -20.28
C VAL A 11 -16.49 -25.57 -19.29
N VAL A 12 -17.21 -26.42 -18.57
CA VAL A 12 -17.89 -26.01 -17.34
C VAL A 12 -16.78 -25.73 -16.34
N GLY A 13 -16.30 -24.48 -16.35
CA GLY A 13 -15.52 -23.97 -15.23
C GLY A 13 -16.46 -23.90 -14.04
N CYS A 14 -16.12 -24.59 -12.95
CA CYS A 14 -16.66 -24.26 -11.65
C CYS A 14 -16.20 -22.82 -11.35
N ALA A 15 -17.03 -21.85 -11.71
CA ALA A 15 -16.96 -20.54 -11.10
C ALA A 15 -17.39 -20.75 -9.64
N ASP A 16 -16.54 -20.37 -8.69
CA ASP A 16 -16.92 -20.25 -7.29
C ASP A 16 -18.12 -19.30 -7.21
N ALA A 17 -19.32 -19.88 -7.13
CA ALA A 17 -20.59 -19.17 -7.23
C ALA A 17 -20.94 -18.35 -5.97
N ASP A 18 -20.10 -18.42 -4.93
CA ASP A 18 -20.33 -17.76 -3.65
C ASP A 18 -19.53 -16.46 -3.45
N LYS A 19 -18.69 -16.04 -4.41
CA LYS A 19 -18.00 -14.75 -4.29
C LYS A 19 -18.89 -13.64 -4.85
N PRO A 20 -19.34 -12.66 -4.03
CA PRO A 20 -20.10 -11.54 -4.55
C PRO A 20 -19.29 -10.86 -5.67
N PRO A 21 -19.93 -10.44 -6.77
CA PRO A 21 -19.23 -9.71 -7.81
C PRO A 21 -18.59 -8.48 -7.18
N ALA A 22 -17.32 -8.22 -7.53
CA ALA A 22 -16.68 -6.97 -7.14
C ALA A 22 -17.60 -5.81 -7.57
N PRO A 23 -17.83 -4.80 -6.70
CA PRO A 23 -18.73 -3.72 -7.03
C PRO A 23 -18.34 -3.11 -8.38
N GLU A 24 -19.34 -2.82 -9.24
CA GLU A 24 -19.10 -2.02 -10.45
C GLU A 24 -18.50 -0.70 -10.02
N SER A 25 -17.18 -0.59 -10.18
CA SER A 25 -16.39 0.54 -9.72
C SER A 25 -16.04 1.37 -10.94
N VAL A 26 -16.55 2.61 -10.95
CA VAL A 26 -16.18 3.59 -11.95
C VAL A 26 -14.90 4.26 -11.46
N ILE A 27 -13.80 4.06 -12.17
CA ILE A 27 -12.58 4.83 -11.95
C ILE A 27 -12.78 6.19 -12.62
N GLU A 28 -12.93 7.24 -11.82
CA GLU A 28 -13.06 8.62 -12.28
C GLU A 28 -11.81 9.42 -11.93
N MET A 29 -11.36 10.26 -12.86
CA MET A 29 -10.34 11.26 -12.57
C MET A 29 -10.99 12.46 -11.88
N THR A 30 -10.80 12.60 -10.57
CA THR A 30 -11.41 13.66 -9.77
C THR A 30 -10.61 14.97 -9.76
N GLY A 31 -9.30 14.90 -10.06
CA GLY A 31 -8.41 16.04 -9.95
C GLY A 31 -7.01 15.79 -10.49
N ARG A 32 -6.20 16.86 -10.52
CA ARG A 32 -4.76 16.79 -10.80
C ARG A 32 -4.02 17.46 -9.65
N ILE A 33 -3.01 16.77 -9.12
CA ILE A 33 -2.13 17.33 -8.09
C ILE A 33 -1.38 18.51 -8.68
N GLY A 34 -1.73 19.72 -8.24
CA GLY A 34 -1.12 20.98 -8.67
C GLY A 34 -0.06 21.50 -7.69
N TYR A 35 0.47 20.64 -6.81
CA TYR A 35 1.34 21.06 -5.72
C TYR A 35 2.80 20.70 -5.99
N GLY A 36 3.59 21.67 -6.50
CA GLY A 36 4.96 21.44 -6.97
C GLY A 36 5.89 20.68 -6.01
N PRO A 37 5.93 20.98 -4.69
CA PRO A 37 6.70 20.19 -3.72
C PRO A 37 6.31 18.72 -3.55
N LEU A 38 5.16 18.29 -4.08
CA LEU A 38 4.72 16.89 -4.16
C LEU A 38 4.88 16.42 -5.61
N ASP A 39 6.13 16.34 -6.06
CA ASP A 39 6.57 16.01 -7.43
C ASP A 39 6.99 14.55 -7.61
N GLU A 40 7.17 13.80 -6.52
CA GLU A 40 7.51 12.37 -6.51
C GLU A 40 6.52 11.59 -5.64
N ALA A 41 5.23 11.92 -5.78
CA ALA A 41 4.16 11.33 -4.98
C ALA A 41 4.19 9.80 -5.05
N SER A 42 4.27 9.15 -3.89
CA SER A 42 4.32 7.68 -3.77
C SER A 42 3.10 7.15 -3.00
N GLY A 43 3.04 7.38 -1.68
CA GLY A 43 1.90 6.99 -0.85
C GLY A 43 0.76 8.01 -0.82
N LEU A 44 -0.47 7.52 -0.65
CA LEU A 44 -1.70 8.32 -0.54
C LEU A 44 -2.73 7.61 0.36
N ALA A 45 -3.32 8.30 1.33
CA ALA A 45 -4.45 7.78 2.10
C ALA A 45 -5.50 8.84 2.42
N GLN A 46 -6.75 8.43 2.56
CA GLN A 46 -7.82 9.33 2.97
C GLN A 46 -7.71 9.67 4.46
N SER A 47 -7.88 10.95 4.78
CA SER A 47 -7.96 11.42 6.16
C SER A 47 -9.10 10.73 6.91
N GLN A 48 -8.82 10.23 8.12
CA GLN A 48 -9.83 9.66 9.02
C GLN A 48 -10.61 10.78 9.74
N ARG A 49 -10.10 12.01 9.72
CA ARG A 49 -10.75 13.20 10.29
C ARG A 49 -11.65 13.94 9.29
N ARG A 50 -11.36 13.87 7.99
CA ARG A 50 -11.99 14.68 6.94
C ARG A 50 -12.08 13.95 5.60
N GLN A 51 -13.29 13.70 5.13
CA GLN A 51 -13.51 12.99 3.87
C GLN A 51 -13.02 13.76 2.62
N ASP A 52 -12.89 15.09 2.71
CA ASP A 52 -12.43 15.95 1.63
C ASP A 52 -10.90 16.13 1.57
N LEU A 53 -10.16 15.43 2.44
CA LEU A 53 -8.71 15.52 2.57
C LEU A 53 -8.05 14.16 2.34
N LEU A 54 -6.96 14.19 1.58
CA LEU A 54 -6.02 13.10 1.37
C LEU A 54 -4.66 13.52 1.94
N TRP A 55 -3.96 12.58 2.54
CA TRP A 55 -2.56 12.70 2.92
C TRP A 55 -1.70 12.00 1.88
N ALA A 56 -0.61 12.64 1.47
CA ALA A 56 0.35 12.10 0.51
C ALA A 56 1.79 12.26 1.03
N VAL A 57 2.70 11.43 0.52
CA VAL A 57 4.15 11.54 0.72
C VAL A 57 4.90 11.44 -0.60
N ASN A 58 6.13 11.96 -0.64
CA ASN A 58 7.08 11.70 -1.73
C ASN A 58 8.01 10.53 -1.39
N ASP A 59 8.49 9.82 -2.42
CA ASP A 59 9.54 8.80 -2.30
C ASP A 59 10.90 9.36 -1.88
N GLY A 60 11.20 10.59 -2.30
CA GLY A 60 12.39 11.39 -2.00
C GLY A 60 12.11 12.66 -1.16
N GLY A 61 13.18 13.24 -0.63
CA GLY A 61 13.17 14.59 -0.07
C GLY A 61 13.09 14.66 1.46
N ARG A 62 11.97 15.20 1.98
CA ARG A 62 11.82 15.59 3.40
C ARG A 62 10.71 14.80 4.08
N PRO A 63 10.79 14.55 5.41
CA PRO A 63 9.77 13.83 6.16
C PRO A 63 8.51 14.69 6.36
N VAL A 64 7.71 14.80 5.31
CA VAL A 64 6.58 15.73 5.22
C VAL A 64 5.35 14.97 4.73
N LEU A 65 4.24 15.18 5.45
CA LEU A 65 2.90 14.85 4.99
C LEU A 65 2.35 16.01 4.19
N TYR A 66 1.84 15.73 2.99
CA TYR A 66 1.21 16.71 2.13
C TYR A 66 -0.31 16.53 2.17
N GLY A 67 -1.03 17.58 2.59
CA GLY A 67 -2.49 17.59 2.57
C GLY A 67 -2.99 18.02 1.20
N ILE A 68 -3.82 17.20 0.56
CA ILE A 68 -4.37 17.41 -0.78
C ILE A 68 -5.90 17.20 -0.73
N GLY A 69 -6.67 18.03 -1.42
CA GLY A 69 -8.10 17.80 -1.55
C GLY A 69 -8.39 16.65 -2.50
N VAL A 70 -9.58 16.07 -2.40
CA VAL A 70 -10.05 15.04 -3.37
C VAL A 70 -10.13 15.57 -4.82
N ASP A 71 -10.11 16.90 -4.99
CA ASP A 71 -10.01 17.64 -6.25
C ASP A 71 -8.55 17.86 -6.73
N GLY A 72 -7.55 17.37 -6.00
CA GLY A 72 -6.12 17.58 -6.25
C GLY A 72 -5.58 18.92 -5.76
N ALA A 73 -6.41 19.77 -5.13
CA ALA A 73 -5.99 21.08 -4.66
C ALA A 73 -5.12 20.97 -3.39
N LYS A 74 -4.08 21.80 -3.30
CA LYS A 74 -3.24 21.88 -2.10
C LYS A 74 -4.05 22.32 -0.87
N ARG A 75 -3.91 21.58 0.24
CA ARG A 75 -4.50 21.93 1.55
C ARG A 75 -3.45 22.29 2.60
N GLY A 76 -2.23 21.80 2.49
CA GLY A 76 -1.16 22.14 3.44
C GLY A 76 -0.01 21.16 3.41
N LYS A 77 0.89 21.28 4.39
CA LYS A 77 1.91 20.26 4.67
C LYS A 77 2.27 20.27 6.16
N VAL A 78 2.61 19.10 6.69
CA VAL A 78 2.98 18.88 8.09
C VAL A 78 4.31 18.15 8.13
N GLU A 79 5.28 18.66 8.89
CA GLU A 79 6.56 17.99 9.09
C GLU A 79 6.45 16.91 10.17
N ILE A 80 6.97 15.70 9.92
CA ILE A 80 7.10 14.67 10.94
C ILE A 80 8.42 14.88 11.68
N SER A 81 8.32 15.36 12.93
CA SER A 81 9.48 15.65 13.76
C SER A 81 10.34 14.39 13.97
N LYS A 82 11.65 14.53 13.78
CA LYS A 82 12.67 13.49 14.01
C LYS A 82 12.52 12.22 13.17
N ALA A 83 11.66 12.21 12.17
CA ALA A 83 11.62 11.13 11.20
C ALA A 83 12.80 11.23 10.22
N GLY A 84 13.36 10.07 9.87
CA GLY A 84 14.23 9.94 8.72
C GLY A 84 13.42 9.93 7.43
N HIS A 85 14.09 10.19 6.31
CA HIS A 85 13.50 10.06 4.98
C HIS A 85 14.57 9.50 4.05
N ARG A 86 14.52 8.18 3.81
CA ARG A 86 15.48 7.50 2.95
C ARG A 86 14.87 6.99 1.64
N ASP A 87 13.75 6.27 1.72
CA ASP A 87 13.01 5.75 0.56
C ASP A 87 11.54 5.50 1.01
N TRP A 88 10.74 6.57 1.05
CA TRP A 88 9.37 6.54 1.58
C TRP A 88 8.37 6.10 0.52
N GLU A 89 7.96 4.85 0.54
CA GLU A 89 7.23 4.30 -0.60
C GLU A 89 5.71 4.40 -0.47
N ASP A 90 5.18 4.34 0.75
CA ASP A 90 3.73 4.26 0.93
C ASP A 90 3.28 4.82 2.28
N LEU A 91 1.97 5.07 2.42
CA LEU A 91 1.35 5.50 3.66
C LEU A 91 -0.05 4.89 3.82
N ALA A 92 -0.44 4.58 5.05
CA ALA A 92 -1.76 4.08 5.39
C ALA A 92 -2.41 4.93 6.48
N ALA A 93 -3.72 5.15 6.38
CA ALA A 93 -4.50 5.82 7.41
C ALA A 93 -5.40 4.81 8.13
N PHE A 94 -5.47 4.90 9.45
CA PHE A 94 -6.26 3.95 10.25
C PHE A 94 -6.72 4.58 11.56
N THR A 95 -7.73 3.98 12.19
CA THR A 95 -8.18 4.38 13.53
C THR A 95 -7.88 3.27 14.52
N LEU A 96 -7.15 3.60 15.59
CA LEU A 96 -6.84 2.67 16.68
C LEU A 96 -7.35 3.26 17.99
N ASP A 97 -8.17 2.51 18.70
CA ASP A 97 -8.72 2.92 20.01
C ASP A 97 -9.38 4.33 19.97
N SER A 98 -10.14 4.60 18.89
CA SER A 98 -10.81 5.89 18.57
C SER A 98 -9.89 7.06 18.23
N VAL A 99 -8.58 6.82 18.06
CA VAL A 99 -7.62 7.85 17.63
C VAL A 99 -7.21 7.58 16.18
N PRO A 100 -7.31 8.57 15.28
CA PRO A 100 -6.85 8.43 13.90
C PRO A 100 -5.32 8.57 13.84
N TYR A 101 -4.70 7.71 13.04
CA TYR A 101 -3.26 7.63 12.84
C TYR A 101 -2.92 7.57 11.35
N LEU A 102 -1.70 7.98 11.04
CA LEU A 102 -1.04 7.72 9.77
C LEU A 102 0.20 6.87 10.03
N LEU A 103 0.36 5.80 9.25
CA LEU A 103 1.59 5.05 9.14
C LEU A 103 2.30 5.46 7.85
N VAL A 104 3.58 5.80 7.95
CA VAL A 104 4.44 6.14 6.81
C VAL A 104 5.57 5.13 6.72
N ALA A 105 5.79 4.59 5.51
CA ALA A 105 6.66 3.46 5.30
C ALA A 105 7.97 3.84 4.58
N ASP A 106 9.07 3.89 5.32
CA ASP A 106 10.43 4.01 4.79
C ASP A 106 11.00 2.62 4.49
N ILE A 107 10.47 2.00 3.42
CA ILE A 107 10.63 0.58 3.11
C ILE A 107 11.21 0.30 1.71
N GLY A 108 11.44 1.32 0.90
CA GLY A 108 12.09 1.17 -0.40
C GLY A 108 13.55 0.73 -0.23
N ASP A 109 14.01 -0.15 -1.10
CA ASP A 109 15.39 -0.63 -1.13
C ASP A 109 15.80 -1.01 -2.55
N ASN A 110 15.81 -0.02 -3.42
CA ASN A 110 16.16 -0.18 -4.84
C ASN A 110 17.49 -0.94 -5.08
N ASN A 111 18.42 -0.89 -4.12
CA ASN A 111 19.73 -1.54 -4.18
C ASN A 111 19.81 -2.89 -3.43
N GLY A 112 18.75 -3.29 -2.72
CA GLY A 112 18.71 -4.55 -1.97
C GLY A 112 19.77 -4.64 -0.86
N ASN A 113 20.09 -3.54 -0.19
CA ASN A 113 21.16 -3.47 0.80
C ASN A 113 20.74 -2.92 2.17
N ARG A 114 19.46 -2.61 2.37
CA ARG A 114 18.91 -2.17 3.65
C ARG A 114 18.62 -3.38 4.54
N ARG A 115 19.46 -3.55 5.57
CA ARG A 115 19.25 -4.60 6.58
C ARG A 115 17.99 -4.35 7.40
N ASP A 116 17.73 -3.09 7.70
CA ASP A 116 16.58 -2.63 8.46
C ASP A 116 15.87 -1.51 7.68
N VAL A 117 14.56 -1.50 7.81
CA VAL A 117 13.62 -0.51 7.28
C VAL A 117 12.72 -0.02 8.42
N THR A 118 12.03 1.10 8.22
CA THR A 118 11.35 1.78 9.31
C THR A 118 9.91 2.15 8.93
N LEU A 119 8.99 1.93 9.86
CA LEU A 119 7.64 2.48 9.82
C LEU A 119 7.51 3.56 10.90
N TYR A 120 6.98 4.72 10.51
CA TYR A 120 6.69 5.82 11.42
C TYR A 120 5.18 5.91 11.60
N VAL A 121 4.71 5.88 12.84
CA VAL A 121 3.30 6.13 13.15
C VAL A 121 3.14 7.46 13.86
N VAL A 122 2.24 8.29 13.36
CA VAL A 122 1.87 9.58 13.93
C VAL A 122 0.37 9.63 14.15
N GLU A 123 -0.09 10.30 15.20
CA GLU A 123 -1.49 10.69 15.26
C GLU A 123 -1.80 11.57 14.05
N GLU A 124 -2.94 11.36 13.41
CA GLU A 124 -3.30 12.13 12.23
C GLU A 124 -3.35 13.63 12.63
N PRO A 125 -2.50 14.48 12.01
CA PRO A 125 -2.37 15.85 12.44
C PRO A 125 -3.63 16.66 12.13
N ALA A 126 -3.84 17.73 12.91
CA ALA A 126 -4.83 18.74 12.54
C ALA A 126 -4.45 19.36 11.18
N PRO A 127 -5.42 19.75 10.33
CA PRO A 127 -5.12 20.31 9.00
C PRO A 127 -4.23 21.56 8.98
N ASP A 128 -4.21 22.32 10.08
CA ASP A 128 -3.42 23.53 10.27
C ASP A 128 -2.13 23.31 11.09
N ALA A 129 -1.86 22.07 11.52
CA ALA A 129 -0.63 21.72 12.20
C ALA A 129 0.58 22.00 11.30
N ARG A 130 1.66 22.48 11.90
CA ARG A 130 2.94 22.68 11.20
C ARG A 130 3.84 21.45 11.29
N SER A 131 3.76 20.75 12.41
CA SER A 131 4.53 19.56 12.69
C SER A 131 3.72 18.57 13.52
N VAL A 132 4.14 17.31 13.51
CA VAL A 132 3.59 16.22 14.32
C VAL A 132 4.74 15.36 14.84
N GLU A 133 4.64 14.90 16.07
CA GLU A 133 5.62 13.99 16.66
C GLU A 133 5.28 12.52 16.33
N ILE A 134 6.32 11.69 16.22
CA ILE A 134 6.16 10.24 16.09
C ILE A 134 5.53 9.69 17.37
N ALA A 135 4.39 9.03 17.24
CA ALA A 135 3.72 8.35 18.34
C ALA A 135 4.43 7.02 18.68
N TRP A 136 4.82 6.26 17.66
CA TRP A 136 5.75 5.14 17.79
C TRP A 136 6.45 4.84 16.46
N ARG A 137 7.58 4.15 16.56
CA ARG A 137 8.44 3.75 15.43
C ARG A 137 8.58 2.24 15.45
N ILE A 138 8.62 1.63 14.26
CA ILE A 138 8.86 0.21 14.11
C ILE A 138 10.06 0.06 13.16
N ASP A 139 11.22 -0.25 13.73
CA ASP A 139 12.34 -0.74 12.95
C ASP A 139 12.17 -2.23 12.74
N PHE A 140 12.42 -2.71 11.53
CA PHE A 140 12.28 -4.13 11.24
C PHE A 140 13.19 -4.60 10.12
N SER A 141 13.39 -5.91 10.08
CA SER A 141 14.11 -6.61 9.03
C SER A 141 13.27 -7.75 8.46
N TYR A 142 13.59 -8.15 7.23
CA TYR A 142 12.97 -9.30 6.58
C TYR A 142 13.76 -10.58 6.91
N PRO A 143 13.09 -11.73 7.11
CA PRO A 143 13.73 -12.98 7.56
C PRO A 143 14.76 -13.54 6.58
N GLU A 144 14.71 -13.12 5.32
CA GLU A 144 15.51 -13.65 4.23
C GLU A 144 16.47 -12.59 3.65
N GLY A 145 16.74 -11.55 4.44
CA GLY A 145 17.56 -10.41 4.06
C GLY A 145 16.81 -9.31 3.31
N PRO A 146 17.51 -8.25 2.87
CA PRO A 146 16.92 -7.03 2.35
C PRO A 146 15.88 -7.24 1.24
N ARG A 147 14.82 -6.44 1.25
CA ARG A 147 13.73 -6.45 0.26
C ARG A 147 13.34 -5.03 -0.13
N ASP A 148 13.06 -4.87 -1.41
CA ASP A 148 12.43 -3.67 -1.96
C ASP A 148 10.91 -3.84 -1.91
N ALA A 149 10.24 -3.06 -1.07
CA ALA A 149 8.80 -3.09 -0.87
C ALA A 149 8.21 -1.70 -1.10
N GLU A 150 6.98 -1.64 -1.64
CA GLU A 150 6.33 -0.37 -2.01
C GLU A 150 4.87 -0.29 -1.60
N ALA A 151 4.44 -1.16 -0.70
CA ALA A 151 3.03 -1.29 -0.38
C ALA A 151 2.87 -1.65 1.09
N VAL A 152 2.08 -0.87 1.83
CA VAL A 152 1.72 -1.12 3.23
C VAL A 152 0.23 -1.00 3.46
N ALA A 153 -0.31 -1.79 4.38
CA ALA A 153 -1.70 -1.69 4.83
C ALA A 153 -1.77 -1.94 6.33
N VAL A 154 -2.80 -1.41 6.98
CA VAL A 154 -3.04 -1.68 8.40
C VAL A 154 -4.34 -2.45 8.55
N ASP A 155 -4.25 -3.64 9.16
CA ASP A 155 -5.39 -4.49 9.53
C ASP A 155 -5.68 -4.27 11.01
N THR A 156 -6.64 -3.40 11.30
CA THR A 156 -6.92 -2.99 12.69
C THR A 156 -7.56 -4.11 13.50
N ALA A 157 -8.39 -4.94 12.86
CA ALA A 157 -9.00 -6.11 13.48
C ALA A 157 -7.96 -7.12 13.99
N ARG A 158 -6.89 -7.38 13.24
CA ARG A 158 -5.76 -8.25 13.68
C ARG A 158 -4.64 -7.51 14.40
N ARG A 159 -4.71 -6.17 14.45
CA ARG A 159 -3.65 -5.31 14.98
C ARG A 159 -2.29 -5.61 14.35
N GLN A 160 -2.28 -5.72 13.03
CA GLN A 160 -1.06 -5.98 12.25
C GLN A 160 -0.89 -4.97 11.12
N ILE A 161 0.36 -4.83 10.69
CA ILE A 161 0.74 -4.09 9.49
C ILE A 161 1.17 -5.12 8.45
N LEU A 162 0.64 -5.00 7.25
CA LEU A 162 1.06 -5.79 6.12
C LEU A 162 2.07 -4.99 5.31
N VAL A 163 3.09 -5.67 4.78
CA VAL A 163 4.09 -5.09 3.87
C VAL A 163 4.24 -6.01 2.66
N LEU A 164 4.12 -5.46 1.45
CA LEU A 164 4.15 -6.23 0.22
C LEU A 164 5.35 -5.83 -0.65
N SER A 165 6.16 -6.82 -1.00
CA SER A 165 7.36 -6.58 -1.80
C SER A 165 7.06 -6.25 -3.25
N LYS A 166 7.90 -5.43 -3.87
CA LYS A 166 7.76 -5.00 -5.25
C LYS A 166 8.48 -5.89 -6.23
N ARG A 167 9.72 -6.29 -5.90
CA ARG A 167 10.64 -6.89 -6.88
C ARG A 167 10.60 -8.41 -6.92
N ASP A 168 10.10 -9.05 -5.87
CA ASP A 168 9.92 -10.50 -5.86
C ASP A 168 8.86 -10.93 -6.88
N ILE A 169 9.03 -12.12 -7.42
CA ILE A 169 8.11 -12.72 -8.39
C ILE A 169 7.83 -14.16 -7.96
N PRO A 170 6.64 -14.45 -7.42
CA PRO A 170 5.55 -13.52 -7.12
C PRO A 170 5.89 -12.56 -5.95
N ALA A 171 5.10 -11.49 -5.80
CA ALA A 171 5.26 -10.53 -4.70
C ALA A 171 5.08 -11.23 -3.34
N ARG A 172 5.85 -10.83 -2.33
CA ARG A 172 5.91 -11.48 -1.02
C ARG A 172 5.23 -10.62 0.03
N LEU A 173 4.34 -11.23 0.80
CA LEU A 173 3.59 -10.57 1.86
C LEU A 173 4.23 -10.86 3.21
N TYR A 174 4.39 -9.81 4.00
CA TYR A 174 4.93 -9.87 5.34
C TYR A 174 3.97 -9.21 6.33
N ALA A 175 4.02 -9.63 7.59
CA ALA A 175 3.27 -9.04 8.70
C ALA A 175 4.18 -8.57 9.82
N LEU A 176 3.76 -7.47 10.47
CA LEU A 176 4.35 -6.91 11.67
C LEU A 176 3.26 -6.61 12.70
N PRO A 177 3.54 -6.65 14.01
CA PRO A 177 2.62 -6.13 15.00
C PRO A 177 2.40 -4.63 14.80
N LEU A 178 1.15 -4.16 14.88
CA LEU A 178 0.81 -2.74 14.70
C LEU A 178 1.48 -1.85 15.76
N LYS A 179 1.67 -2.38 16.97
CA LYS A 179 2.37 -1.70 18.06
C LYS A 179 3.25 -2.71 18.81
N PRO A 180 4.57 -2.75 18.51
CA PRO A 180 5.51 -3.59 19.24
C PRO A 180 5.55 -3.26 20.74
N GLY A 181 5.92 -4.24 21.57
CA GLY A 181 6.02 -4.08 23.03
C GLY A 181 7.35 -3.48 23.51
N SER A 182 8.32 -3.28 22.62
CA SER A 182 9.64 -2.70 22.88
C SER A 182 10.13 -1.92 21.66
N ASP A 183 11.22 -1.16 21.84
CA ASP A 183 11.89 -0.42 20.75
C ASP A 183 12.92 -1.29 19.98
N GLU A 184 12.92 -2.61 20.20
CA GLU A 184 13.82 -3.53 19.48
C GLU A 184 13.37 -3.72 18.03
N SER A 185 14.34 -3.97 17.14
CA SER A 185 14.03 -4.27 15.72
C SER A 185 13.21 -5.57 15.63
N VAL A 186 12.10 -5.51 14.91
CA VAL A 186 11.19 -6.63 14.70
C VAL A 186 11.67 -7.48 13.52
N LEU A 187 11.57 -8.79 13.63
CA LEU A 187 11.68 -9.68 12.47
C LEU A 187 10.29 -9.83 11.85
N ALA A 188 10.11 -9.38 10.61
CA ALA A 188 8.83 -9.50 9.93
C ALA A 188 8.44 -10.97 9.73
N GLU A 189 7.17 -11.29 9.93
CA GLU A 189 6.62 -12.62 9.66
C GLU A 189 6.36 -12.76 8.15
N TYR A 190 6.86 -13.82 7.53
CA TYR A 190 6.56 -14.10 6.12
C TYR A 190 5.22 -14.85 6.00
N LEU A 191 4.23 -14.22 5.39
CA LEU A 191 2.88 -14.79 5.23
C LEU A 191 2.73 -15.62 3.95
N GLY A 192 3.58 -15.38 2.95
CA GLY A 192 3.52 -16.09 1.67
C GLY A 192 3.66 -15.17 0.47
N VAL A 193 3.16 -15.64 -0.68
CA VAL A 193 3.19 -14.90 -1.94
C VAL A 193 1.78 -14.47 -2.35
N VAL A 194 1.68 -13.33 -3.03
CA VAL A 194 0.46 -12.89 -3.71
C VAL A 194 0.55 -13.34 -5.17
N ASP A 195 0.12 -14.57 -5.44
CA ASP A 195 0.17 -15.20 -6.77
C ASP A 195 -1.03 -14.84 -7.67
N SER A 196 -2.07 -14.23 -7.10
CA SER A 196 -3.22 -13.66 -7.81
C SER A 196 -2.87 -12.48 -8.72
N LEU A 197 -1.72 -11.81 -8.50
CA LEU A 197 -1.23 -10.76 -9.38
C LEU A 197 -0.64 -11.37 -10.67
N PRO A 198 -0.96 -10.83 -11.86
CA PRO A 198 -0.47 -11.42 -13.10
C PRO A 198 1.05 -11.44 -13.17
N GLN A 199 1.61 -12.63 -13.38
CA GLN A 199 3.05 -12.79 -13.46
C GLN A 199 3.60 -12.43 -14.85
N PRO A 200 4.81 -11.86 -14.91
CA PRO A 200 5.48 -11.55 -16.17
C PRO A 200 5.73 -12.83 -16.99
N SER A 201 5.42 -12.78 -18.29
CA SER A 201 5.66 -13.88 -19.23
C SER A 201 6.89 -13.60 -20.10
N ARG A 202 7.35 -14.59 -20.88
CA ARG A 202 8.44 -14.40 -21.88
C ARG A 202 8.12 -13.30 -22.91
N ARG A 203 6.85 -12.94 -23.10
CA ARG A 203 6.39 -11.84 -23.98
C ARG A 203 6.30 -10.49 -23.26
N SER A 204 6.56 -10.43 -21.96
CA SER A 204 6.65 -9.18 -21.21
C SER A 204 7.95 -8.44 -21.56
N THR A 205 8.04 -8.00 -22.82
CA THR A 205 9.11 -7.15 -23.33
C THR A 205 8.62 -5.71 -23.27
N GLY A 206 8.99 -4.99 -22.21
CA GLY A 206 8.65 -3.59 -22.01
C GLY A 206 9.61 -2.96 -21.02
N GLY A 207 10.20 -1.82 -21.36
CA GLY A 207 11.33 -1.21 -20.67
C GLY A 207 11.14 -1.05 -19.16
N GLY A 208 12.09 -1.60 -18.39
CA GLY A 208 12.38 -1.26 -16.99
C GLY A 208 11.36 -1.69 -15.92
N LYS A 209 10.07 -1.43 -16.12
CA LYS A 209 9.00 -1.66 -15.12
C LYS A 209 8.13 -2.84 -15.52
N ARG A 210 8.13 -3.89 -14.70
CA ARG A 210 7.19 -5.01 -14.87
C ARG A 210 5.78 -4.52 -14.50
N PRO A 211 4.77 -4.71 -15.37
CA PRO A 211 3.50 -3.97 -15.29
C PRO A 211 2.65 -4.30 -14.06
N PHE A 212 2.86 -5.45 -13.44
CA PHE A 212 2.05 -5.95 -12.32
C PHE A 212 2.80 -5.94 -11.00
N ARG A 213 3.88 -5.16 -10.91
CA ARG A 213 4.54 -4.91 -9.63
C ARG A 213 3.62 -4.10 -8.72
N PRO A 214 3.42 -4.51 -7.45
CA PRO A 214 2.76 -3.69 -6.46
C PRO A 214 3.44 -2.34 -6.30
N THR A 215 2.65 -1.30 -6.10
CA THR A 215 3.10 0.07 -5.84
C THR A 215 2.34 0.74 -4.70
N SER A 216 1.29 0.10 -4.18
CA SER A 216 0.58 0.50 -2.96
C SER A 216 -0.43 -0.62 -2.62
N MET A 217 -0.87 -0.66 -1.37
CA MET A 217 -2.05 -1.44 -0.97
C MET A 217 -2.82 -0.72 0.13
N ASP A 218 -4.09 -1.06 0.32
CA ASP A 218 -4.88 -0.47 1.39
C ASP A 218 -5.96 -1.47 1.88
N ILE A 219 -6.39 -1.31 3.12
CA ILE A 219 -7.49 -2.08 3.71
C ILE A 219 -8.65 -1.14 4.01
N ALA A 220 -9.86 -1.54 3.63
CA ALA A 220 -11.06 -0.77 3.91
C ALA A 220 -11.24 -0.53 5.41
N ALA A 221 -11.80 0.62 5.80
CA ALA A 221 -11.94 1.01 7.21
C ALA A 221 -12.80 0.03 8.05
N ASP A 222 -13.64 -0.78 7.41
CA ASP A 222 -14.42 -1.84 8.05
C ASP A 222 -13.71 -3.21 8.06
N ASP A 223 -12.44 -3.24 7.64
CA ASP A 223 -11.58 -4.40 7.55
C ASP A 223 -12.14 -5.52 6.62
N SER A 224 -13.14 -5.21 5.77
CA SER A 224 -13.85 -6.20 4.95
C SER A 224 -13.16 -6.54 3.62
N SER A 225 -12.25 -5.68 3.18
CA SER A 225 -11.61 -5.82 1.87
C SER A 225 -10.27 -5.11 1.80
N ALA A 226 -9.47 -5.50 0.82
CA ALA A 226 -8.19 -4.88 0.51
C ALA A 226 -8.09 -4.56 -0.99
N LEU A 227 -7.30 -3.53 -1.30
CA LEU A 227 -6.88 -3.18 -2.66
C LEU A 227 -5.37 -3.34 -2.78
N ILE A 228 -4.91 -3.84 -3.92
CA ILE A 228 -3.50 -3.75 -4.33
C ILE A 228 -3.44 -2.95 -5.63
N LEU A 229 -2.69 -1.85 -5.62
CA LEU A 229 -2.37 -1.08 -6.81
C LEU A 229 -1.07 -1.60 -7.43
N THR A 230 -1.08 -1.71 -8.75
CA THR A 230 0.10 -1.99 -9.56
C THR A 230 0.23 -0.94 -10.65
N TYR A 231 1.36 -0.93 -11.37
CA TYR A 231 1.52 -0.06 -12.55
C TYR A 231 0.46 -0.24 -13.66
N ARG A 232 -0.35 -1.30 -13.63
CA ARG A 232 -1.31 -1.61 -14.70
C ARG A 232 -2.77 -1.76 -14.25
N GLY A 233 -3.02 -1.87 -12.96
CA GLY A 233 -4.38 -2.10 -12.47
C GLY A 233 -4.48 -2.14 -10.96
N VAL A 234 -5.73 -2.11 -10.51
CA VAL A 234 -6.16 -2.22 -9.12
C VAL A 234 -6.82 -3.59 -8.95
N TYR A 235 -6.43 -4.32 -7.91
CA TYR A 235 -6.92 -5.66 -7.61
C TYR A 235 -7.67 -5.62 -6.28
N PHE A 236 -8.90 -6.12 -6.28
CA PHE A 236 -9.78 -6.12 -5.12
C PHE A 236 -9.85 -7.50 -4.48
N TYR A 237 -9.75 -7.53 -3.16
CA TYR A 237 -9.77 -8.74 -2.34
C TYR A 237 -10.85 -8.58 -1.27
N SER A 238 -11.86 -9.42 -1.27
CA SER A 238 -12.78 -9.57 -0.14
C SER A 238 -12.11 -10.40 0.95
N ARG A 239 -12.25 -9.98 2.21
CA ARG A 239 -11.89 -10.78 3.37
C ARG A 239 -12.95 -11.86 3.58
N ASN A 240 -12.52 -13.11 3.72
CA ASN A 240 -13.40 -14.21 4.09
C ASN A 240 -13.58 -14.28 5.62
N ASN A 241 -14.66 -14.87 6.10
CA ASN A 241 -14.92 -14.97 7.56
C ASN A 241 -13.86 -15.75 8.34
N ASP A 242 -13.08 -16.59 7.65
CA ASP A 242 -12.07 -17.47 8.24
C ASP A 242 -10.64 -16.92 8.13
N GLU A 243 -10.47 -15.79 7.42
CA GLU A 243 -9.21 -15.06 7.30
C GLU A 243 -9.16 -14.01 8.38
#